data_AF-A0A7S1WLD0-F1
#
_entry.id   AF-A0A7S1WLD0-F1
#
_cell.length_a   1.000
_cell.length_b   1.000
_cell.length_c   1.000
_cell.angle_alpha   90.00
_cell.angle_beta   90.00
_cell.angle_gamma   90.00
#
_symmetry.space_group_name_H-M   'P 1'
#
loop_
_entity.id
_entity.type
_entity.pdbx_description
1 polymer ?
#
loop_
_entity_poly.entity_id
_entity_poly.type
_entity_poly.pdbx_seq_one_letter_code
_entity_poly.pdbx_strand_id
1 'polypeptide(L)'
;EAEQFADEDKKVKERVDAKNAFDGYIHSMRSATEGSGDNKGLSEKMDSDEKEKILDALKDGQSWLDSNPEADAEEIKEKHKEVEGICAPIVSKYYGSGGASSSQEEGDEEEAHDEL
;
A
#
# COMPACT_ATOMS: atom_id res chain seq x y z
N GLU A 1 -21.42 24.09 -15.91
CA GLU A 1 -21.64 22.76 -16.53
C GLU A 1 -20.32 22.06 -16.86
N ALA A 2 -19.54 22.45 -17.87
CA ALA A 2 -18.28 21.77 -18.21
C ALA A 2 -17.26 21.64 -17.04
N GLU A 3 -17.17 22.67 -16.20
CA GLU A 3 -16.28 22.69 -15.03
C GLU A 3 -16.78 21.79 -13.88
N GLN A 4 -18.09 21.60 -13.75
CA GLN A 4 -18.68 20.72 -12.73
C GLN A 4 -18.49 19.25 -13.11
N PHE A 5 -18.59 18.91 -14.39
CA PHE A 5 -18.28 17.56 -14.86
C PHE A 5 -16.79 17.22 -14.65
N ALA A 6 -15.89 18.17 -14.91
CA ALA A 6 -14.46 17.97 -14.70
C ALA A 6 -14.09 17.70 -13.22
N ASP A 7 -14.74 18.39 -12.27
CA ASP A 7 -14.46 18.20 -10.84
C ASP A 7 -14.99 16.86 -10.32
N GLU A 8 -16.18 16.45 -10.77
CA GLU A 8 -16.77 15.16 -10.42
C GLU A 8 -16.00 13.97 -11.03
N ASP A 9 -15.58 14.07 -12.31
CA ASP A 9 -14.72 13.07 -12.95
C ASP A 9 -13.37 12.92 -12.21
N LYS A 10 -12.81 14.05 -11.73
CA LYS A 10 -11.57 14.04 -10.96
C LYS A 10 -11.74 13.32 -9.62
N LYS A 11 -12.80 13.61 -8.86
CA LYS A 11 -13.06 12.94 -7.57
C LYS A 11 -13.25 11.44 -7.73
N VAL A 12 -14.01 11.02 -8.74
CA VAL A 12 -14.21 9.59 -9.04
C VAL A 12 -12.88 8.93 -9.36
N LYS A 13 -12.04 9.57 -10.20
CA LYS A 13 -10.71 9.07 -10.51
C LYS A 13 -9.84 8.94 -9.26
N GLU A 14 -9.74 9.99 -8.46
CA GLU A 14 -8.92 10.00 -7.23
C GLU A 14 -9.37 8.92 -6.24
N ARG A 15 -10.68 8.67 -6.13
CA ARG A 15 -11.24 7.60 -5.30
C ARG A 15 -10.82 6.23 -5.81
N VAL A 16 -10.93 6.00 -7.11
CA VAL A 16 -10.55 4.73 -7.74
C VAL A 16 -9.05 4.48 -7.60
N ASP A 17 -8.20 5.49 -7.85
CA ASP A 17 -6.76 5.40 -7.69
C ASP A 17 -6.38 5.10 -6.23
N ALA A 18 -7.00 5.80 -5.25
CA ALA A 18 -6.76 5.54 -3.83
C ALA A 18 -7.17 4.12 -3.42
N LYS A 19 -8.33 3.65 -3.89
CA LYS A 19 -8.79 2.27 -3.62
C LYS A 19 -7.84 1.24 -4.21
N ASN A 20 -7.44 1.39 -5.47
CA ASN A 20 -6.52 0.48 -6.15
C ASN A 20 -5.16 0.44 -5.46
N ALA A 21 -4.66 1.59 -5.01
CA ALA A 21 -3.42 1.65 -4.24
C ALA A 21 -3.53 0.88 -2.92
N PHE A 22 -4.64 1.03 -2.19
CA PHE A 22 -4.83 0.34 -0.92
C PHE A 22 -5.08 -1.18 -1.09
N ASP A 23 -5.95 -1.59 -2.01
CA ASP A 23 -6.11 -3.02 -2.37
C ASP A 23 -4.77 -3.62 -2.80
N GLY A 24 -4.02 -2.92 -3.65
CA GLY A 24 -2.69 -3.33 -4.10
C GLY A 24 -1.70 -3.51 -2.94
N TYR A 25 -1.68 -2.58 -1.99
CA TYR A 25 -0.90 -2.68 -0.77
C TYR A 25 -1.29 -3.91 0.05
N ILE A 26 -2.58 -4.13 0.28
CA ILE A 26 -3.09 -5.28 1.06
C ILE A 26 -2.62 -6.59 0.44
N HIS A 27 -2.76 -6.73 -0.88
CA HIS A 27 -2.32 -7.93 -1.60
C HIS A 27 -0.80 -8.11 -1.55
N SER A 28 -0.04 -7.05 -1.80
CA SER A 28 1.43 -7.07 -1.75
C SER A 28 1.95 -7.44 -0.37
N MET A 29 1.42 -6.80 0.67
CA MET A 29 1.83 -7.04 2.06
C MET A 29 1.47 -8.44 2.53
N ARG A 30 0.29 -8.95 2.14
CA ARG A 30 -0.09 -10.34 2.42
C ARG A 30 0.87 -11.31 1.74
N SER A 31 1.19 -11.09 0.46
CA SER A 31 2.15 -11.92 -0.28
C SER A 31 3.55 -11.88 0.33
N ALA A 32 4.03 -10.70 0.73
CA ALA A 32 5.30 -10.56 1.44
C ALA A 32 5.30 -11.30 2.78
N THR A 33 4.17 -11.30 3.50
CA THR A 33 4.04 -11.93 4.81
C THR A 33 3.90 -13.45 4.69
N GLU A 34 2.88 -13.94 3.99
CA GLU A 34 2.53 -15.36 3.90
C GLU A 34 3.31 -16.11 2.81
N GLY A 35 3.90 -15.38 1.87
CA GLY A 35 4.52 -15.96 0.69
C GLY A 35 3.54 -16.11 -0.48
N SER A 36 4.06 -16.55 -1.61
CA SER A 36 3.29 -16.85 -2.82
C SER A 36 4.04 -17.88 -3.66
N GLY A 37 3.36 -18.99 -4.00
CA GLY A 37 3.99 -20.11 -4.70
C GLY A 37 5.16 -20.68 -3.90
N ASP A 38 6.35 -20.69 -4.51
CA ASP A 38 7.60 -21.16 -3.89
C ASP A 38 8.23 -20.16 -2.92
N ASN A 39 7.81 -18.88 -2.95
CA ASN A 39 8.27 -17.89 -1.97
C ASN A 39 7.53 -18.11 -0.66
N LYS A 40 8.26 -18.41 0.42
CA LYS A 40 7.70 -18.66 1.76
C LYS A 40 7.33 -17.39 2.55
N GLY A 41 7.63 -16.21 2.00
CA GLY A 41 7.38 -14.93 2.64
C GLY A 41 8.20 -14.73 3.91
N LEU A 42 7.83 -13.71 4.67
CA LEU A 42 8.48 -13.38 5.94
C LEU A 42 7.97 -14.22 7.12
N SER A 43 6.86 -14.94 6.95
CA SER A 43 6.21 -15.73 8.00
C SER A 43 7.10 -16.75 8.71
N GLU A 44 8.15 -17.27 8.05
CA GLU A 44 9.12 -18.18 8.68
C GLU A 44 10.11 -17.48 9.63
N LYS A 45 10.28 -16.16 9.49
CA LYS A 45 11.23 -15.36 10.29
C LYS A 45 10.56 -14.56 11.39
N MET A 46 9.25 -14.36 11.30
CA MET A 46 8.48 -13.54 12.25
C MET A 46 7.75 -14.39 13.28
N ASP A 47 7.63 -13.83 14.49
CA ASP A 47 6.83 -14.44 15.54
C ASP A 47 5.34 -14.48 15.17
N SER A 48 4.62 -15.43 15.73
CA SER A 48 3.19 -15.65 15.42
C SER A 48 2.34 -14.43 15.76
N ASP A 49 2.62 -13.73 16.86
CA ASP A 49 1.92 -12.51 17.25
C ASP A 49 2.11 -11.36 16.24
N GLU A 50 3.32 -11.22 15.68
CA GLU A 50 3.60 -10.17 14.70
C GLU A 50 3.02 -10.49 13.33
N LYS A 51 3.06 -11.77 12.93
CA LYS A 51 2.34 -12.27 11.76
C LYS A 51 0.84 -12.00 11.89
N GLU A 52 0.23 -12.36 13.01
CA GLU A 52 -1.20 -12.17 13.24
C GLU A 52 -1.59 -10.69 13.17
N LYS A 53 -0.81 -9.81 13.80
CA LYS A 53 -1.04 -8.35 13.74
C LYS A 53 -1.05 -7.81 12.31
N ILE A 54 -0.12 -8.23 11.46
CA ILE A 54 -0.12 -7.84 10.05
C ILE A 54 -1.39 -8.36 9.38
N LEU A 55 -1.66 -9.66 9.48
CA LEU A 55 -2.79 -10.26 8.78
C LEU A 55 -4.13 -9.69 9.21
N ASP A 56 -4.29 -9.36 10.49
CA ASP A 56 -5.51 -8.75 11.01
C ASP A 56 -5.64 -7.28 10.58
N ALA A 57 -4.56 -6.50 10.56
CA ALA A 57 -4.58 -5.14 10.00
C ALA A 57 -4.96 -5.14 8.50
N LEU A 58 -4.43 -6.10 7.73
CA LEU A 58 -4.77 -6.26 6.32
C LEU A 58 -6.24 -6.68 6.11
N LYS A 59 -6.74 -7.61 6.93
CA LYS A 59 -8.16 -8.01 6.88
C LYS A 59 -9.08 -6.87 7.27
N ASP A 60 -8.72 -6.10 8.30
CA ASP A 60 -9.48 -4.93 8.74
C ASP A 60 -9.52 -3.87 7.64
N GLY A 61 -8.38 -3.58 7.00
CA GLY A 61 -8.32 -2.70 5.83
C GLY A 61 -9.22 -3.15 4.69
N GLN A 62 -9.17 -4.43 4.33
CA GLN A 62 -10.04 -5.00 3.29
C GLN A 62 -11.52 -4.88 3.67
N SER A 63 -11.88 -5.29 4.89
CA SER A 63 -13.25 -5.22 5.38
C SER A 63 -13.77 -3.80 5.43
N TRP A 64 -12.90 -2.83 5.73
CA TRP A 64 -13.24 -1.42 5.69
C TRP A 64 -13.51 -0.95 4.26
N LEU A 65 -12.69 -1.33 3.28
CA LEU A 65 -12.95 -1.03 1.86
C LEU A 65 -14.28 -1.62 1.38
N ASP A 66 -14.59 -2.86 1.77
CA ASP A 66 -15.85 -3.54 1.41
C ASP A 66 -17.07 -2.90 2.08
N SER A 67 -16.91 -2.39 3.30
CA SER A 67 -17.99 -1.76 4.08
C SER A 67 -18.20 -0.28 3.73
N ASN A 68 -17.20 0.36 3.11
CA ASN A 68 -17.24 1.79 2.75
C ASN A 68 -17.01 1.98 1.23
N PRO A 69 -17.86 1.41 0.36
CA PRO A 69 -17.70 1.51 -1.09
C PRO A 69 -17.87 2.94 -1.63
N GLU A 70 -18.41 3.85 -0.81
CA GLU A 70 -18.63 5.26 -1.14
C GLU A 70 -17.63 6.21 -0.49
N ALA A 71 -16.65 5.69 0.28
CA ALA A 71 -15.64 6.51 0.93
C ALA A 71 -14.86 7.37 -0.07
N ASP A 72 -14.57 8.61 0.31
CA ASP A 72 -13.80 9.54 -0.50
C ASP A 72 -12.32 9.17 -0.54
N ALA A 73 -11.59 9.72 -1.51
CA ALA A 73 -10.16 9.45 -1.69
C ALA A 73 -9.32 9.74 -0.44
N GLU A 74 -9.69 10.77 0.34
CA GLU A 74 -8.99 11.12 1.57
C GLU A 74 -9.20 10.09 2.68
N GLU A 75 -10.43 9.60 2.87
CA GLU A 75 -10.75 8.57 3.86
C GLU A 75 -10.03 7.26 3.53
N ILE A 76 -10.02 6.87 2.25
CA ILE A 76 -9.28 5.67 1.80
C ILE A 76 -7.79 5.82 2.08
N LYS A 77 -7.20 7.00 1.79
CA LYS A 77 -5.79 7.28 2.07
C LYS A 77 -5.48 7.28 3.56
N GLU A 78 -6.38 7.78 4.40
CA GLU A 78 -6.23 7.76 5.86
C GLU A 78 -6.25 6.32 6.38
N LYS A 79 -7.22 5.51 5.95
CA LYS A 79 -7.28 4.09 6.33
C LYS A 79 -6.05 3.32 5.84
N HIS A 80 -5.59 3.61 4.63
CA HIS A 80 -4.38 3.01 4.08
C HIS A 80 -3.16 3.32 4.97
N LYS A 81 -2.97 4.59 5.38
CA LYS A 81 -1.88 4.98 6.28
C LYS A 81 -1.98 4.33 7.67
N GLU A 82 -3.19 4.15 8.19
CA GLU A 82 -3.39 3.44 9.47
C GLU A 82 -2.89 2.00 9.38
N VAL A 83 -3.27 1.27 8.33
CA VAL A 83 -2.80 -0.11 8.10
C VAL A 83 -1.29 -0.13 7.86
N GLU A 84 -0.75 0.80 7.07
CA GLU A 84 0.68 0.91 6.84
C GLU A 84 1.47 1.17 8.13
N GLY A 85 0.95 2.04 9.01
CA GLY A 85 1.55 2.35 10.31
C GLY A 85 1.67 1.13 11.24
N ILE A 86 0.86 0.09 11.03
CA ILE A 86 0.96 -1.18 11.77
C ILE A 86 1.92 -2.13 11.06
N CYS A 87 1.79 -2.28 9.74
CA CYS A 87 2.53 -3.29 8.97
C CYS A 87 4.00 -2.89 8.74
N ALA A 88 4.28 -1.64 8.36
CA ALA A 88 5.62 -1.16 8.02
C ALA A 88 6.66 -1.37 9.14
N PRO A 89 6.41 -0.99 10.41
CA PRO A 89 7.40 -1.19 11.48
C PRO A 89 7.65 -2.66 11.81
N ILE A 90 6.69 -3.56 11.56
CA ILE A 90 6.88 -5.00 11.77
C ILE A 90 7.74 -5.57 10.64
N VAL A 91 7.35 -5.30 9.39
CA VAL A 91 8.03 -5.84 8.20
C VAL A 91 9.45 -5.30 8.05
N SER A 92 9.69 -4.04 8.41
CA SER A 92 11.02 -3.41 8.37
C SER A 92 12.05 -4.16 9.24
N LYS A 93 11.65 -4.70 10.40
CA LYS A 93 12.53 -5.52 11.26
C LYS A 93 13.09 -6.74 10.54
N TYR A 94 12.32 -7.31 9.62
CA TYR A 94 12.64 -8.55 8.92
C TYR A 94 13.28 -8.33 7.55
N TYR A 95 12.96 -7.21 6.88
CA TYR A 95 13.59 -6.83 5.61
C TYR A 95 15.06 -6.44 5.77
N GLY A 96 15.44 -5.79 6.87
CA GLY A 96 16.84 -5.44 7.17
C GLY A 96 17.77 -6.65 7.41
N SER A 97 17.20 -7.84 7.60
CA SER A 97 17.94 -9.08 7.91
C SER A 97 18.13 -10.00 6.71
N GLY A 98 17.69 -9.60 5.51
CA GLY A 98 17.89 -10.43 4.32
C GLY A 98 17.36 -9.80 3.04
N GLY A 99 18.23 -9.06 2.35
CA GLY A 99 18.07 -8.75 0.93
C GLY A 99 17.77 -7.29 0.66
N ALA A 100 18.84 -6.52 0.41
CA ALA A 100 18.76 -5.48 -0.59
C ALA A 100 18.32 -6.13 -1.92
N SER A 101 17.10 -5.86 -2.36
CA SER A 101 16.73 -5.98 -3.77
C SER A 101 15.38 -5.30 -4.04
N SER A 102 15.47 -4.19 -4.78
CA SER A 102 14.55 -3.81 -5.86
C SER A 102 13.12 -3.37 -5.50
N SER A 103 12.95 -2.08 -5.21
CA SER A 103 12.06 -1.23 -6.01
C SER A 103 12.55 0.21 -5.88
N GLN A 104 13.58 0.48 -6.66
CA GLN A 104 14.06 1.83 -6.92
C GLN A 104 12.97 2.51 -7.76
N GLU A 105 12.17 3.36 -7.14
CA GLU A 105 11.45 4.41 -7.83
C GLU A 105 12.49 5.44 -8.29
N GLU A 106 13.03 5.26 -9.50
CA GLU A 106 13.70 6.35 -10.21
C GLU A 106 12.65 7.12 -10.97
N GLY A 107 12.22 8.21 -10.36
CA GLY A 107 11.29 9.16 -10.94
C GLY A 107 11.36 10.48 -10.21
N ASP A 108 12.56 11.07 -10.06
CA ASP A 108 12.75 12.52 -9.94
C ASP A 108 14.25 12.87 -10.00
N GLU A 109 14.76 13.27 -11.17
CA GLU A 109 15.88 14.20 -11.24
C GLU A 109 15.70 15.10 -12.47
N GLU A 110 14.89 16.15 -12.28
CA GLU A 110 15.10 17.40 -13.01
C GLU A 110 16.36 18.08 -12.45
N GLU A 111 17.43 18.18 -13.24
CA GLU A 111 18.32 19.36 -13.16
C GLU A 111 18.88 19.71 -14.55
N ALA A 112 18.62 20.96 -14.92
CA ALA A 112 19.13 21.63 -16.10
C ALA A 112 20.64 21.90 -16.03
N HIS A 113 21.35 21.64 -17.11
CA HIS A 113 22.56 22.39 -17.52
C HIS A 113 22.91 21.99 -18.96
N ASP A 114 22.54 22.75 -19.99
CA ASP A 114 23.15 24.00 -20.46
C ASP A 114 24.63 23.85 -20.94
N GLU A 115 24.79 24.15 -22.24
CA GLU A 115 25.97 24.51 -23.04
C GLU A 115 27.16 23.53 -23.22
N LEU A 116 27.30 22.95 -24.43
CA LEU A 116 28.24 23.37 -25.50
C LEU A 116 28.38 22.34 -26.62
#